data_AF-A0A1Q7D5R9-F1
#
_entry.id   AF-A0A1Q7D5R9-F1
#
_cell.length_a   1.000
_cell.length_b   1.000
_cell.length_c   1.000
_cell.angle_alpha   90.00
_cell.angle_beta   90.00
_cell.angle_gamma   90.00
#
_symmetry.space_group_name_H-M   'P 1'
#
loop_
_entity.id
_entity.type
_entity.pdbx_description
1 polymer ?
#
loop_
_entity_poly.entity_id
_entity_poly.type
_entity_poly.pdbx_seq_one_letter_code
_entity_poly.pdbx_strand_id
1 'polypeptide(L)'
;MQLVCSRRCGGELFRALFAEVDLDAAGGYQDHRLVQPGYICLNCGAPAFDLAVVPAEMAAEAEEDAVTSVVVTDILCPVCETMVQVGGEMECPNCGAPLEMA
;
A
#
# COMPACT_ATOMS: atom_id res chain seq x y z
N MET A 1 -2.84 13.27 10.09
CA MET A 1 -4.15 12.79 9.61
C MET A 1 -4.59 13.60 8.41
N GLN A 2 -4.95 12.93 7.32
CA GLN A 2 -5.50 13.49 6.09
C GLN A 2 -6.71 12.65 5.68
N LEU A 3 -7.89 13.02 6.19
CA LEU A 3 -9.12 12.27 5.93
C LEU A 3 -9.69 12.58 4.56
N VAL A 4 -9.96 11.55 3.77
CA VAL A 4 -10.57 11.65 2.44
C VAL A 4 -11.80 10.76 2.35
N CYS A 5 -12.93 11.36 1.95
CA CYS A 5 -14.17 10.62 1.70
C CYS A 5 -13.98 9.63 0.53
N SER A 6 -14.32 8.36 0.75
CA SER A 6 -14.27 7.30 -0.27
C SER A 6 -15.08 7.63 -1.54
N ARG A 7 -16.17 8.39 -1.40
CA ARG A 7 -17.02 8.85 -2.52
C ARG A 7 -16.60 10.19 -3.13
N ARG A 8 -15.54 10.83 -2.62
CA ARG A 8 -15.05 12.14 -3.08
C ARG A 8 -16.15 13.21 -3.20
N CYS A 9 -17.10 13.21 -2.26
CA CYS A 9 -18.28 14.09 -2.29
C CYS A 9 -17.99 15.57 -1.96
N GLY A 10 -16.73 15.96 -1.74
CA GLY A 10 -16.33 17.32 -1.35
C GLY A 10 -16.56 17.69 0.13
N GLY A 11 -16.93 16.74 0.98
CA GLY A 11 -17.10 16.99 2.42
C GLY A 11 -15.77 17.10 3.17
N GLU A 12 -15.70 18.04 4.12
CA GLU A 12 -14.50 18.33 4.94
C GLU A 12 -14.68 17.97 6.42
N LEU A 13 -15.89 17.57 6.83
CA LEU A 13 -16.21 17.20 8.22
C LEU A 13 -16.38 15.68 8.35
N PHE A 14 -15.69 15.11 9.33
CA PHE A 14 -15.66 13.67 9.58
C PHE A 14 -15.92 13.36 11.05
N ARG A 15 -16.54 12.21 11.33
CA ARG A 15 -16.75 11.70 12.69
C ARG A 15 -16.10 10.33 12.84
N ALA A 16 -15.40 10.11 13.95
CA ALA A 16 -14.91 8.79 14.32
C ALA A 16 -16.08 7.86 14.69
N LEU A 17 -16.08 6.63 14.15
CA LEU A 17 -17.13 5.64 14.35
C LEU A 17 -17.03 4.91 15.70
N PHE A 18 -15.82 4.77 16.24
CA PHE A 18 -15.54 3.99 17.45
C PHE A 18 -14.70 4.80 18.44
N ALA A 19 -15.22 5.97 18.83
CA ALA A 19 -14.70 6.69 19.98
C ALA A 19 -15.19 5.98 21.24
N GLU A 20 -14.33 5.18 21.86
CA GLU A 20 -14.59 4.65 23.19
C GLU A 20 -14.57 5.81 24.18
N VAL A 21 -15.51 5.82 25.12
CA VAL A 21 -15.65 6.86 26.14
C VAL A 21 -15.50 6.20 27.50
N ASP A 22 -14.55 6.69 28.29
CA ASP A 22 -14.34 6.26 29.66
C ASP A 22 -15.27 7.05 30.59
N LEU A 23 -16.10 6.34 31.34
CA LEU A 23 -17.07 6.92 32.28
C LEU A 23 -16.77 6.45 33.71
N ASP A 24 -17.03 7.31 34.70
CA ASP A 24 -17.03 6.89 36.10
C ASP A 24 -18.32 6.13 36.48
N ALA A 25 -18.37 5.64 37.72
CA ALA A 25 -19.51 4.88 38.23
C ALA A 25 -20.82 5.69 38.32
N ALA A 26 -20.75 7.03 38.26
CA ALA A 26 -21.92 7.92 38.21
C ALA A 26 -22.32 8.26 36.76
N GLY A 27 -21.60 7.74 35.76
CA GLY A 27 -21.80 8.06 34.35
C GLY A 27 -21.15 9.39 33.93
N GLY A 28 -20.29 9.97 34.77
CA GLY A 28 -19.52 11.16 34.44
C GLY A 28 -18.44 10.87 33.41
N TYR A 29 -18.33 11.74 32.40
CA TYR A 29 -17.27 11.67 31.39
C TYR A 29 -15.89 11.84 32.02
N GLN A 30 -14.96 10.94 31.70
CA GLN A 30 -13.56 11.02 32.14
C GLN A 30 -12.62 11.23 30.94
N ASP A 31 -12.73 10.41 29.90
CA ASP A 31 -11.86 10.48 28.72
C ASP A 31 -12.51 9.89 27.46
N HIS A 32 -11.90 10.09 26.29
CA HIS A 32 -12.22 9.36 25.07
C HIS A 32 -10.96 8.92 24.32
N ARG A 33 -11.03 7.75 23.70
CA ARG A 33 -9.94 7.19 22.90
C ARG A 33 -10.46 6.67 21.56
N LEU A 34 -9.63 6.81 20.53
CA LEU A 34 -9.91 6.26 19.20
C LEU A 34 -9.16 4.93 19.05
N VAL A 35 -9.81 3.81 19.37
CA VAL A 35 -9.18 2.47 19.32
C VAL A 35 -9.19 1.91 17.90
N GLN A 36 -10.21 2.26 17.10
CA GLN A 36 -10.27 1.91 15.69
C GLN A 36 -10.45 3.18 14.85
N PRO A 37 -9.49 3.52 13.97
CA PRO A 37 -9.50 4.75 13.17
C PRO A 37 -10.49 4.66 11.99
N GLY A 38 -11.74 4.29 12.28
CA GLY A 38 -12.84 4.36 11.32
C GLY A 38 -13.46 5.75 11.35
N TYR A 39 -13.53 6.42 10.20
CA TYR A 39 -14.15 7.73 10.05
C TYR A 39 -15.30 7.69 9.06
N ILE A 40 -16.34 8.49 9.31
CA ILE A 40 -17.46 8.68 8.39
C ILE A 40 -17.54 10.15 7.96
N CYS A 41 -17.80 10.39 6.67
CA CYS A 41 -18.04 11.72 6.13
C CYS A 41 -19.43 12.21 6.57
N LEU A 42 -19.51 13.37 7.20
CA LEU A 42 -20.78 13.94 7.65
C LEU A 42 -21.62 14.54 6.51
N ASN A 43 -21.03 14.74 5.33
CA ASN A 43 -21.77 15.23 4.16
C ASN A 43 -22.59 14.12 3.47
N CYS A 44 -22.04 12.90 3.35
CA CYS A 44 -22.68 11.84 2.56
C CYS A 44 -22.78 10.47 3.25
N GLY A 45 -22.30 10.34 4.49
CA GLY A 45 -22.34 9.10 5.27
C GLY A 45 -21.39 8.00 4.79
N ALA A 46 -20.56 8.25 3.79
CA ALA A 46 -19.59 7.26 3.31
C ALA A 46 -18.36 7.18 4.24
N PRO A 47 -17.67 6.02 4.31
CA PRO A 47 -16.43 5.90 5.06
C PRO A 47 -15.35 6.83 4.51
N ALA A 48 -14.45 7.27 5.38
CA ALA A 48 -13.28 8.08 5.05
C ALA A 48 -11.99 7.35 5.42
N PHE A 49 -10.96 7.54 4.59
CA PHE A 49 -9.64 6.96 4.77
C PHE A 49 -8.67 8.03 5.26
N ASP A 50 -7.76 7.69 6.17
CA ASP A 50 -6.62 8.55 6.52
C ASP A 50 -5.46 8.25 5.57
N LEU A 51 -5.18 9.17 4.64
CA LEU A 51 -4.13 9.01 3.65
C LEU A 51 -2.78 9.53 4.12
N ALA A 52 -2.65 10.03 5.35
CA ALA A 52 -1.39 10.62 5.82
C ALA A 52 -0.24 9.60 5.91
N VAL A 53 -0.55 8.31 6.07
CA VAL A 53 0.43 7.22 6.15
C VAL A 53 0.88 6.71 4.78
N VAL A 54 0.04 6.89 3.75
CA VAL A 54 0.27 6.32 2.41
C VAL A 54 1.60 6.74 1.79
N PRO A 55 2.04 8.01 1.86
CA PRO A 55 3.35 8.38 1.29
C PRO A 55 4.53 7.66 1.92
N ALA A 56 4.48 7.39 3.24
CA ALA A 56 5.54 6.69 3.94
C ALA A 56 5.54 5.19 3.59
N GLU A 57 4.37 4.56 3.55
CA GLU A 57 4.22 3.15 3.14
C GLU A 57 4.68 2.95 1.69
N MET A 58 4.28 3.83 0.76
CA MET A 58 4.73 3.76 -0.64
C MET A 58 6.24 3.92 -0.79
N ALA A 59 6.88 4.74 0.06
CA ALA A 59 8.32 4.89 0.05
C ALA A 59 9.03 3.62 0.57
N ALA A 60 8.48 3.00 1.62
CA ALA A 60 9.00 1.73 2.14
C ALA A 60 8.87 0.60 1.11
N GLU A 61 7.72 0.47 0.44
CA GLU A 61 7.51 -0.48 -0.65
C GLU A 61 8.54 -0.27 -1.79
N ALA A 62 8.77 0.98 -2.18
CA ALA A 62 9.75 1.30 -3.23
C ALA A 62 11.20 0.96 -2.82
N GLU A 63 11.56 1.09 -1.54
CA GLU A 63 12.86 0.68 -1.02
C GLU A 63 13.01 -0.86 -1.02
N GLU A 64 11.96 -1.60 -0.66
CA GLU A 64 11.94 -3.07 -0.71
C GLU A 64 12.06 -3.60 -2.15
N ASP A 65 11.34 -2.99 -3.10
CA ASP A 65 11.43 -3.30 -4.53
C ASP A 65 12.84 -2.98 -5.08
N ALA A 66 13.46 -1.89 -4.64
CA ALA A 66 14.83 -1.54 -5.04
C ALA A 66 15.85 -2.59 -4.57
N VAL A 67 15.70 -3.14 -3.36
CA VAL A 67 16.60 -4.18 -2.82
C VAL A 67 16.44 -5.50 -3.55
N THR A 68 15.24 -5.83 -4.03
CA THR A 68 14.97 -7.06 -4.80
C THR A 68 15.28 -6.92 -6.29
N SER A 69 15.53 -5.71 -6.79
CA SER A 69 15.83 -5.41 -8.20
C SER A 69 17.22 -5.82 -8.71
N VAL A 70 18.01 -6.59 -7.95
CA VAL A 70 19.10 -7.39 -8.55
C VAL A 70 18.45 -8.56 -9.28
N VAL A 71 17.83 -8.26 -10.41
CA VAL A 71 17.00 -9.20 -11.15
C VAL A 71 17.91 -10.22 -11.84
N VAL A 72 18.18 -11.31 -11.15
CA VAL A 72 18.60 -12.55 -11.78
C VAL A 72 17.33 -13.26 -12.20
N THR A 73 16.86 -12.98 -13.42
CA THR A 73 15.64 -13.62 -13.95
C THR A 73 16.01 -14.98 -14.53
N ASP A 74 15.32 -16.03 -14.10
CA ASP A 74 15.33 -17.32 -14.80
C ASP A 74 14.47 -17.19 -16.07
N ILE A 75 15.10 -17.17 -17.24
CA ILE A 75 14.44 -17.06 -18.55
C ILE A 75 14.67 -18.34 -19.34
N LEU A 76 13.60 -18.90 -19.93
CA LEU A 76 13.71 -20.00 -20.89
C LEU A 76 14.15 -19.45 -22.25
N CYS A 77 15.35 -19.81 -22.70
CA CYS A 77 15.82 -19.37 -24.01
C CYS A 77 14.95 -19.98 -25.13
N PRO A 78 14.37 -19.18 -26.05
CA PRO A 78 13.51 -19.69 -27.12
C PRO A 78 14.28 -20.44 -28.21
N VAL A 79 15.61 -20.35 -28.22
CA VAL A 79 16.48 -20.97 -29.23
C VAL A 79 17.02 -22.31 -28.76
N CYS A 80 17.57 -22.37 -27.54
CA CYS A 80 18.18 -23.60 -27.01
C CYS A 80 17.34 -24.28 -25.92
N GLU A 81 16.15 -23.75 -25.63
CA GLU A 81 15.18 -24.30 -24.66
C GLU A 81 15.78 -24.58 -23.28
N THR A 82 16.81 -23.82 -22.92
CA THR A 82 17.51 -23.96 -21.63
C THR A 82 17.07 -22.84 -20.71
N MET A 83 16.75 -23.17 -19.47
CA MET A 83 16.52 -22.16 -18.42
C MET A 83 17.87 -21.54 -18.06
N VAL A 84 18.00 -20.23 -18.24
CA VAL A 84 19.24 -19.49 -18.01
C VAL A 84 18.99 -18.31 -17.09
N GLN A 85 19.99 -18.03 -16.24
CA GLN A 85 20.03 -16.81 -15.45
C GLN A 85 20.74 -15.72 -16.24
N VAL A 86 20.04 -14.64 -16.52
CA VAL A 86 20.59 -13.52 -17.29
C VAL A 86 20.51 -12.23 -16.48
N GLY A 87 21.60 -11.46 -16.54
CA GLY A 87 21.68 -10.10 -16.02
C GLY A 87 21.29 -9.06 -17.07
N GLY A 88 21.71 -7.81 -16.88
CA GLY A 88 21.29 -6.67 -17.71
C GLY A 88 21.66 -6.73 -19.20
N GLU A 89 22.53 -7.65 -19.63
CA GLU A 89 22.98 -7.79 -21.03
C GLU A 89 21.97 -8.58 -21.88
N MET A 90 21.00 -9.28 -21.27
CA MET A 90 19.87 -9.94 -21.94
C MET A 90 20.27 -10.90 -23.09
N GLU A 91 21.45 -11.52 -23.01
CA GLU A 91 21.92 -12.52 -23.97
C GLU A 91 22.03 -13.90 -23.31
N CYS A 92 21.59 -14.94 -24.01
CA CYS A 92 21.73 -16.31 -23.53
C CYS A 92 23.23 -16.71 -23.49
N PRO A 93 23.78 -17.07 -22.31
CA PRO A 93 25.20 -17.42 -22.19
C PRO A 93 25.56 -18.73 -22.90
N ASN A 94 24.56 -19.53 -23.27
CA ASN A 94 24.77 -20.84 -23.90
C ASN A 94 24.77 -20.77 -25.44
N CYS A 95 23.95 -19.91 -26.04
CA CYS A 95 23.79 -19.86 -27.50
C CYS A 95 23.91 -18.46 -28.13
N GLY A 96 24.07 -17.40 -27.31
CA GLY A 96 24.20 -16.02 -27.77
C GLY A 96 22.92 -15.43 -28.36
N ALA A 97 21.76 -16.08 -28.16
CA ALA A 97 20.49 -15.53 -28.60
C ALA A 97 20.07 -14.34 -27.72
N PRO A 98 19.55 -13.25 -28.30
CA PRO A 98 18.93 -12.18 -27.52
C PRO A 98 17.67 -12.72 -26.84
N LEU A 99 17.50 -12.37 -25.57
CA LEU A 99 16.32 -12.69 -24.78
C LEU A 99 15.48 -11.42 -24.64
N GLU A 100 14.17 -11.50 -24.85
CA GLU A 100 13.24 -10.41 -24.61
C GLU A 100 12.33 -10.79 -23.43
N MET A 101 12.02 -9.84 -22.54
CA MET A 101 10.99 -10.07 -21.52
C MET A 101 9.61 -9.93 -22.18
N ALA A 102 8.79 -10.96 -22.06
CA ALA A 102 7.38 -10.93 -22.47
C ALA A 102 6.52 -10.19 -21.44
#